data_AF-A0A4S4N7F6-F1
#
_entry.id   AF-A0A4S4N7F6-F1
#
_cell.length_a   1.000
_cell.length_b   1.000
_cell.length_c   1.000
_cell.angle_alpha   90.00
_cell.angle_beta   90.00
_cell.angle_gamma   90.00
#
_symmetry.space_group_name_H-M   'P 1'
#
loop_
_entity.id
_entity.type
_entity.pdbx_description
1 polymer ?
#
loop_
_entity_poly.entity_id
_entity_poly.type
_entity_poly.pdbx_seq_one_letter_code
_entity_poly.pdbx_strand_id
1 'polypeptide(L)'
;MAKEKFERTKPHVNIGTIGHVDHGKTTLTAAITKQFGDFKAYDEIDGAPEEKARGITISTAHVEYETENRHYAHVDCPGHADYVKNMITGAAQMDGAIL
;
A
#
# COMPACT_ATOMS: atom_id res chain seq x y z
N MET A 1 8.08 23.10 -5.83
CA MET A 1 6.86 23.23 -6.64
C MET A 1 5.69 22.95 -5.73
N ALA A 2 4.70 23.83 -5.65
CA ALA A 2 3.50 23.55 -4.84
C ALA A 2 2.83 22.30 -5.44
N LYS A 3 2.59 21.26 -4.64
CA LYS A 3 1.74 20.14 -5.07
C LYS A 3 0.42 20.74 -5.55
N GLU A 4 -0.04 20.34 -6.73
CA GLU A 4 -1.36 20.73 -7.22
C GLU A 4 -2.41 20.40 -6.16
N LYS A 5 -3.41 21.27 -6.05
CA LYS A 5 -4.48 21.11 -5.06
C LYS A 5 -5.26 19.87 -5.45
N PHE A 6 -5.22 18.83 -4.61
CA PHE A 6 -5.96 17.61 -4.84
C PHE A 6 -7.48 17.88 -4.89
N GLU A 7 -8.11 17.54 -6.00
CA GLU A 7 -9.56 17.69 -6.18
C GLU A 7 -10.28 16.36 -5.90
N ARG A 8 -11.10 16.35 -4.84
CA ARG A 8 -11.92 15.18 -4.48
C ARG A 8 -13.17 15.10 -5.35
N THR A 9 -13.04 14.56 -6.55
CA THR A 9 -14.15 14.39 -7.51
C THR A 9 -14.88 13.06 -7.38
N LYS A 10 -14.21 12.03 -6.81
CA LYS A 10 -14.74 10.66 -6.67
C LYS A 10 -14.92 10.26 -5.21
N PRO A 11 -15.85 9.34 -4.89
CA PRO A 11 -15.93 8.72 -3.57
C PRO A 11 -14.60 8.05 -3.19
N HIS A 12 -14.16 8.27 -1.96
CA HIS A 12 -12.90 7.78 -1.43
C HIS A 12 -13.10 6.54 -0.57
N VAL A 13 -12.22 5.56 -0.71
CA VAL A 13 -12.18 4.37 0.15
C VAL A 13 -10.73 4.07 0.52
N ASN A 14 -10.48 3.87 1.82
CA ASN A 14 -9.19 3.36 2.29
C ASN A 14 -9.21 1.83 2.21
N ILE A 15 -8.25 1.26 1.50
CA ILE A 15 -8.08 -0.20 1.45
C ILE A 15 -6.65 -0.60 1.77
N GLY A 16 -6.38 -1.90 1.87
CA GLY A 16 -5.00 -2.35 2.00
C GLY A 16 -4.82 -3.84 1.84
N THR A 17 -3.57 -4.26 1.61
CA THR A 17 -3.14 -5.65 1.55
C THR A 17 -2.67 -6.12 2.92
N ILE A 18 -3.26 -7.22 3.38
CA ILE A 18 -2.87 -7.91 4.60
C ILE A 18 -2.63 -9.39 4.27
N GLY A 19 -1.96 -10.12 5.15
CA GLY A 19 -1.66 -11.53 4.93
C GLY A 19 -0.28 -11.93 5.43
N HIS A 20 0.03 -13.22 5.36
CA HIS A 20 1.28 -13.77 5.87
C HIS A 20 2.51 -13.30 5.08
N VAL A 21 3.71 -13.50 5.62
CA VAL A 21 4.97 -13.22 4.93
C VAL A 21 5.03 -14.00 3.60
N ASP A 22 5.66 -13.41 2.59
CA ASP A 22 5.87 -13.99 1.25
C ASP A 22 4.61 -14.35 0.43
N HIS A 23 3.43 -13.91 0.84
CA HIS A 23 2.19 -14.06 0.06
C HIS A 23 2.06 -13.06 -1.11
N GLY A 24 3.08 -12.24 -1.38
CA GLY A 24 3.10 -11.33 -2.54
C GLY A 24 2.30 -10.04 -2.37
N LYS A 25 2.01 -9.59 -1.13
CA LYS A 25 1.30 -8.33 -0.82
C LYS A 25 1.87 -7.13 -1.58
N THR A 26 3.16 -6.86 -1.41
CA THR A 26 3.87 -5.73 -2.04
C THR A 26 3.96 -5.88 -3.57
N THR A 27 4.15 -7.09 -4.07
CA THR A 27 4.12 -7.38 -5.51
C THR A 27 2.75 -7.09 -6.12
N LEU A 28 1.67 -7.46 -5.41
CA LEU A 28 0.31 -7.15 -5.82
C LEU A 28 0.05 -5.64 -5.80
N THR A 29 0.50 -4.94 -4.75
CA THR A 29 0.40 -3.48 -4.65
C THR A 29 1.09 -2.79 -5.83
N ALA A 30 2.31 -3.23 -6.21
CA ALA A 30 3.00 -2.73 -7.39
C ALA A 30 2.21 -2.98 -8.70
N ALA A 31 1.61 -4.16 -8.85
CA ALA A 31 0.78 -4.48 -10.02
C ALA A 31 -0.50 -3.63 -10.09
N ILE A 32 -1.14 -3.35 -8.96
CA ILE A 32 -2.32 -2.47 -8.88
C ILE A 32 -1.97 -1.05 -9.31
N THR A 33 -0.88 -0.49 -8.78
CA THR A 33 -0.44 0.86 -9.17
C THR A 33 -0.09 0.93 -10.66
N LYS A 34 0.52 -0.12 -11.22
CA LYS A 34 0.80 -0.21 -12.66
C LYS A 34 -0.47 -0.13 -13.52
N GLN A 35 -1.58 -0.68 -13.04
CA GLN A 35 -2.82 -0.77 -13.79
C GLN A 35 -3.73 0.45 -13.63
N PHE A 36 -3.75 1.06 -12.45
CA PHE A 36 -4.79 2.03 -12.06
C PHE A 36 -4.25 3.38 -11.56
N GLY A 37 -2.93 3.56 -11.48
CA GLY A 37 -2.35 4.80 -10.98
C GLY A 37 -0.93 5.06 -11.48
N ASP A 38 -0.20 5.86 -10.73
CA ASP A 38 1.23 6.07 -10.97
C ASP A 38 1.97 4.82 -10.53
N PHE A 39 2.58 4.14 -11.49
CA PHE A 39 3.33 2.92 -11.24
C PHE A 39 4.40 3.14 -10.16
N LYS A 40 4.34 2.33 -9.11
CA LYS A 40 5.40 2.20 -8.11
C LYS A 40 5.97 0.79 -8.18
N ALA A 41 7.26 0.70 -8.48
CA ALA A 41 7.96 -0.57 -8.46
C ALA A 41 8.04 -1.13 -7.04
N TYR A 42 8.28 -2.44 -6.92
CA TYR A 42 8.44 -3.13 -5.65
C TYR A 42 9.42 -2.41 -4.71
N ASP A 43 10.59 -2.02 -5.24
CA ASP A 43 11.67 -1.35 -4.50
C ASP A 43 11.36 0.12 -4.12
N GLU A 44 10.27 0.69 -4.65
CA GLU A 44 9.77 2.01 -4.28
C GLU A 44 8.70 1.92 -3.17
N ILE A 45 8.03 0.76 -3.08
CA ILE A 45 7.08 0.45 -2.00
C ILE A 45 7.87 -0.02 -0.77
N ASP A 46 8.74 -1.03 -0.92
CA ASP A 46 9.73 -1.45 0.09
C ASP A 46 11.00 -0.59 -0.04
N GLY A 47 10.84 0.71 0.18
CA GLY A 47 11.87 1.71 -0.08
C GLY A 47 12.98 1.78 0.97
N ALA A 48 12.72 1.33 2.21
CA ALA A 48 13.69 1.50 3.28
C ALA A 48 14.93 0.60 3.10
N PRO A 49 16.15 1.09 3.40
CA PRO A 49 17.36 0.27 3.30
C PRO A 49 17.28 -1.05 4.07
N GLU A 50 16.58 -1.06 5.21
CA GLU A 50 16.38 -2.26 6.03
C GLU A 50 15.42 -3.26 5.39
N GLU A 51 14.36 -2.79 4.73
CA GLU A 51 13.40 -3.63 4.02
C GLU A 51 14.08 -4.34 2.85
N LYS A 52 14.88 -3.60 2.07
CA LYS A 52 15.67 -4.16 0.96
C LYS A 52 16.69 -5.18 1.43
N ALA A 53 17.35 -4.92 2.56
CA ALA A 53 18.34 -5.84 3.12
C ALA A 53 17.73 -7.14 3.65
N ARG A 54 16.50 -7.08 4.18
CA ARG A 54 15.81 -8.24 4.77
C ARG A 54 14.84 -8.94 3.81
N GLY A 55 14.47 -8.30 2.70
CA GLY A 55 13.51 -8.84 1.73
C GLY A 55 12.09 -8.96 2.27
N ILE A 56 11.73 -8.17 3.29
CA ILE A 56 10.41 -8.16 3.91
C ILE A 56 9.94 -6.72 4.12
N THR A 57 8.65 -6.50 3.97
CA THR A 57 7.98 -5.25 4.36
C THR A 57 8.05 -5.10 5.88
N ILE A 58 8.53 -3.94 6.35
CA ILE A 58 8.67 -3.62 7.78
C ILE A 58 7.68 -2.52 8.14
N SER A 59 7.66 -1.47 7.34
CA SER A 59 6.81 -0.30 7.48
C SER A 59 5.59 -0.40 6.57
N THR A 60 4.51 0.28 6.95
CA THR A 60 3.33 0.37 6.08
C THR A 60 3.60 1.36 4.95
N ALA A 61 3.40 0.95 3.71
CA ALA A 61 3.54 1.83 2.56
C ALA A 61 2.17 2.35 2.09
N HIS A 62 2.11 3.63 1.72
CA HIS A 62 0.89 4.24 1.19
C HIS A 62 1.04 4.48 -0.32
N VAL A 63 0.08 3.96 -1.09
CA VAL A 63 -0.03 4.20 -2.53
C VAL A 63 -1.43 4.68 -2.86
N GLU A 64 -1.55 5.52 -3.89
CA GLU A 64 -2.82 6.07 -4.34
C GLU A 64 -3.05 5.65 -5.78
N TYR A 65 -4.30 5.33 -6.11
CA TYR A 65 -4.74 5.03 -7.46
C TYR A 65 -6.26 5.22 -7.56
N GLU A 66 -6.79 5.23 -8.77
CA GLU A 66 -8.21 5.40 -8.98
C GLU A 66 -8.75 4.51 -10.08
N THR A 67 -10.05 4.25 -9.99
CA THR A 67 -10.82 3.64 -11.07
C THR A 67 -11.75 4.69 -11.66
N GLU A 68 -12.54 4.32 -12.66
CA GLU A 68 -13.59 5.18 -13.20
C GLU A 68 -14.56 5.65 -12.10
N ASN A 69 -14.82 4.82 -11.10
CA ASN A 69 -15.88 5.05 -10.12
C ASN A 69 -15.41 5.61 -8.76
N ARG A 70 -14.15 5.38 -8.37
CA ARG A 70 -13.67 5.61 -7.00
C ARG A 70 -12.19 5.97 -6.95
N HIS A 71 -11.81 6.76 -5.94
CA HIS A 71 -10.43 7.02 -5.54
C HIS A 71 -10.05 6.11 -4.35
N TYR A 72 -8.85 5.55 -4.39
CA TYR A 72 -8.36 4.62 -3.37
C TYR A 72 -7.05 5.11 -2.76
N ALA A 73 -7.00 5.19 -1.43
CA ALA A 73 -5.76 5.16 -0.68
C ALA A 73 -5.52 3.71 -0.22
N HIS A 74 -4.40 3.13 -0.63
CA HIS A 74 -4.04 1.75 -0.36
C HIS A 74 -2.87 1.69 0.62
N VAL A 75 -3.04 0.95 1.70
CA VAL A 75 -2.01 0.69 2.71
C VAL A 75 -1.46 -0.73 2.54
N ASP A 76 -0.20 -0.85 2.13
CA ASP A 76 0.52 -2.15 2.08
C ASP A 76 1.05 -2.47 3.48
N CYS A 77 0.64 -3.60 4.05
CA CYS A 77 0.98 -3.96 5.43
C CYS A 77 1.98 -5.12 5.54
N PRO A 78 2.85 -5.12 6.57
CA PRO A 78 3.80 -6.20 6.78
C PRO A 78 3.09 -7.50 7.20
N GLY A 79 3.65 -8.64 6.78
CA GLY A 79 3.12 -9.98 7.09
C GLY A 79 3.95 -10.81 8.07
N HIS A 80 5.13 -10.30 8.45
CA HIS A 80 6.05 -10.99 9.34
C HIS A 80 5.65 -10.79 10.81
N ALA A 81 5.77 -11.83 11.63
CA ALA A 81 5.30 -11.85 13.03
C ALA A 81 5.89 -10.70 13.88
N ASP A 82 7.17 -10.41 13.70
CA ASP A 82 7.87 -9.33 14.43
C ASP A 82 7.33 -7.93 14.14
N TYR A 83 6.64 -7.74 13.00
CA TYR A 83 6.16 -6.44 12.53
C TYR A 83 4.62 -6.33 12.53
N VAL A 84 3.93 -7.27 13.19
CA VAL A 84 2.47 -7.26 13.33
C VAL A 84 1.93 -5.96 13.93
N LYS A 85 2.68 -5.28 14.81
CA LYS A 85 2.28 -3.98 15.37
C LYS A 85 2.07 -2.90 14.30
N ASN A 86 2.88 -2.91 13.25
CA ASN A 86 2.77 -1.96 12.16
C ASN A 86 1.56 -2.29 11.28
N MET A 87 1.32 -3.59 11.03
CA MET A 87 0.10 -4.06 10.36
C MET A 87 -1.17 -3.68 11.13
N ILE A 88 -1.21 -3.82 12.46
CA ILE A 88 -2.36 -3.41 13.28
C ILE A 88 -2.67 -1.92 13.09
N THR A 89 -1.64 -1.07 13.09
CA THR A 89 -1.81 0.38 12.89
C THR A 89 -2.31 0.71 11.49
N GLY A 90 -1.81 0.01 10.46
CA GLY A 90 -2.29 0.16 9.09
C GLY A 90 -3.73 -0.31 8.90
N ALA A 91 -4.07 -1.48 9.45
CA ALA A 91 -5.41 -2.07 9.36
C ALA A 91 -6.49 -1.19 10.00
N ALA A 92 -6.16 -0.44 11.05
CA ALA A 92 -7.07 0.50 11.71
C ALA A 92 -7.55 1.64 10.79
N GLN A 93 -6.86 1.90 9.67
CA GLN A 93 -7.21 2.94 8.70
C GLN A 93 -8.04 2.42 7.53
N MET A 94 -8.23 1.09 7.41
CA MET A 94 -8.83 0.47 6.24
C MET A 94 -10.36 0.33 6.38
N ASP A 95 -11.09 0.74 5.34
CA ASP A 95 -12.52 0.46 5.18
C ASP A 95 -12.77 -0.96 4.63
N GLY A 96 -11.77 -1.55 3.97
CA GLY A 96 -11.77 -2.93 3.48
C GLY A 96 -10.36 -3.44 3.18
N ALA A 97 -10.17 -4.76 3.18
CA ALA A 97 -8.84 -5.36 3.01
C ALA A 97 -8.82 -6.45 1.92
N ILE A 98 -7.66 -6.58 1.28
CA ILE A 98 -7.29 -7.67 0.38
C ILE A 98 -6.41 -8.63 1.20
N LEU A 99 -6.81 -9.89 1.30
CA LEU A 99 -6.14 -10.93 2.10
C LEU A 99 -5.48 -12.00 1.22
#